data_AF-A0A7M7NUH8-F1
#
_entry.id   AF-A0A7M7NUH8-F1
#
_cell.length_a   1.000
_cell.length_b   1.000
_cell.length_c   1.000
_cell.angle_alpha   90.00
_cell.angle_beta   90.00
_cell.angle_gamma   90.00
#
_symmetry.space_group_name_H-M   'P 1'
#
loop_
_entity.id
_entity.type
_entity.pdbx_description
1 polymer ?
#
loop_
_entity_poly.entity_id
_entity_poly.type
_entity_poly.pdbx_seq_one_letter_code
_entity_poly.pdbx_strand_id
1 'polypeptide(L)'
;MSHKCEMKRLQDGSMVQSIPKLIPFPSVIGGCHQRKSKEGIPGGHRICRIPYCDENLCNNGWCEETMVGYNCTCSSGFQGRHCDEMIIQSTTEATTKPTMSPTTTISERSDTTTSQTTTTTSLSTNLPCEF
;
A
#
# COMPACT_ATOMS: atom_id res chain seq x y z
N MET A 1 20.89 -21.41 3.37
CA MET A 1 19.44 -21.71 3.31
C MET A 1 18.85 -20.88 2.19
N SER A 2 18.10 -21.49 1.29
CA SER A 2 17.72 -20.94 -0.02
C SER A 2 16.86 -19.68 0.13
N HIS A 3 17.40 -18.49 -0.18
CA HIS A 3 16.62 -17.24 -0.32
C HIS A 3 15.77 -17.20 -1.59
N LYS A 4 15.52 -18.37 -2.19
CA LYS A 4 14.81 -18.51 -3.45
C LYS A 4 13.37 -18.86 -3.13
N CYS A 5 12.47 -18.12 -3.74
CA CYS A 5 11.06 -18.39 -3.70
C CYS A 5 10.73 -19.61 -4.59
N GLU A 6 9.77 -20.40 -4.15
CA GLU A 6 9.32 -21.60 -4.87
C GLU A 6 8.35 -21.26 -6.00
N MET A 7 8.20 -22.17 -6.95
CA MET A 7 7.18 -22.04 -7.99
C MET A 7 5.79 -22.29 -7.41
N LYS A 8 4.82 -21.48 -7.81
CA LYS A 8 3.41 -21.65 -7.44
C LYS A 8 2.60 -22.01 -8.68
N ARG A 9 1.58 -22.85 -8.49
CA ARG A 9 0.62 -23.18 -9.52
C ARG A 9 -0.53 -22.17 -9.48
N LEU A 10 -0.79 -21.52 -10.61
CA LEU A 10 -1.90 -20.60 -10.82
C LEU A 10 -3.22 -21.35 -11.06
N GLN A 11 -4.35 -20.63 -11.04
CA GLN A 11 -5.69 -21.23 -11.20
C GLN A 11 -5.92 -21.82 -12.60
N ASP A 12 -5.25 -21.27 -13.61
CA ASP A 12 -5.23 -21.77 -14.99
C ASP A 12 -4.37 -23.06 -15.15
N GLY A 13 -3.70 -23.49 -14.07
CA GLY A 13 -2.82 -24.65 -14.06
C GLY A 13 -1.37 -24.35 -14.44
N SER A 14 -1.04 -23.11 -14.82
CA SER A 14 0.30 -22.65 -15.17
C SER A 14 1.21 -22.59 -13.93
N MET A 15 2.51 -22.75 -14.14
CA MET A 15 3.52 -22.64 -13.07
C MET A 15 4.23 -21.28 -13.17
N VAL A 16 4.24 -20.52 -12.08
CA VAL A 16 4.88 -19.20 -12.01
C VAL A 16 5.97 -19.17 -10.94
N GLN A 17 7.11 -18.57 -11.26
CA GLN A 17 8.18 -18.37 -10.30
C GLN A 17 7.87 -17.16 -9.42
N SER A 18 7.60 -17.40 -8.13
CA SER A 18 7.39 -16.29 -7.21
C SER A 18 8.70 -15.56 -6.91
N ILE A 19 8.60 -14.28 -6.53
CA ILE A 19 9.74 -13.42 -6.20
C ILE A 19 9.63 -12.86 -4.78
N PRO A 20 10.77 -12.60 -4.10
CA PRO A 20 10.75 -11.99 -2.77
C PRO A 20 10.25 -10.53 -2.82
N LYS A 21 9.17 -10.25 -2.11
CA LYS A 21 8.59 -8.92 -1.92
C LYS A 21 8.84 -8.41 -0.51
N LEU A 22 9.34 -7.18 -0.39
CA LEU A 22 9.59 -6.51 0.87
C LEU A 22 8.29 -5.92 1.41
N ILE A 23 7.90 -6.35 2.59
CA ILE A 23 6.89 -5.68 3.43
C ILE A 23 7.66 -4.80 4.40
N PRO A 24 7.72 -3.47 4.18
CA PRO A 24 8.42 -2.56 5.07
C PRO A 24 7.69 -2.54 6.42
N PHE A 25 8.46 -2.46 7.51
CA PHE A 25 7.87 -2.14 8.80
C PHE A 25 7.35 -0.70 8.81
N PRO A 26 6.24 -0.41 9.48
CA PRO A 26 5.85 0.97 9.72
C PRO A 26 6.98 1.68 10.47
N SER A 27 7.34 2.87 9.98
CA SER A 27 8.45 3.67 10.52
C SER A 27 8.25 4.11 11.99
N VAL A 28 7.07 3.86 12.57
CA VAL A 28 6.70 4.22 13.95
C VAL A 28 6.05 3.01 14.61
N ILE A 29 6.85 2.19 15.28
CA ILE A 29 6.36 1.21 16.26
C ILE A 29 6.89 1.68 17.61
N GLY A 30 6.02 2.32 18.39
CA GLY A 30 6.21 2.67 19.80
C GLY A 30 7.60 3.18 20.20
N GLY A 31 7.85 4.49 20.11
CA GLY A 31 8.89 5.20 20.89
C GLY A 31 10.36 4.80 20.76
N CYS A 32 10.70 3.70 20.10
CA CYS A 32 12.06 3.20 19.95
C CYS A 32 12.61 3.58 18.58
N HIS A 33 13.81 4.16 18.56
CA HIS A 33 14.52 4.45 17.32
C HIS A 33 14.90 3.14 16.62
N GLN A 34 14.20 2.81 15.54
CA GLN A 34 14.64 1.74 14.64
C GLN A 34 16.02 2.13 14.09
N ARG A 35 16.98 1.21 14.08
CA ARG A 35 18.29 1.46 13.45
C ARG A 35 18.02 1.83 11.99
N LYS A 36 18.35 3.07 11.61
CA LYS A 36 18.26 3.52 10.22
C LYS A 36 19.13 2.59 9.38
N SER A 37 18.54 1.95 8.38
CA SER A 37 19.27 1.21 7.34
C SER A 37 20.31 2.14 6.71
N LYS A 38 21.57 1.68 6.58
CA LYS A 38 22.61 2.45 5.90
C LYS A 38 22.40 2.48 4.38
N GLU A 39 21.63 1.53 3.86
CA GLU A 39 21.47 1.25 2.43
C GLU A 39 20.25 1.95 1.80
N GLY A 40 19.53 2.82 2.54
CA GLY A 40 18.31 3.47 2.03
C GLY A 40 17.13 2.52 1.78
N ILE A 41 17.29 1.22 2.06
CA ILE A 41 16.24 0.20 1.95
C ILE A 41 15.54 0.09 3.31
N PRO A 42 14.22 0.35 3.41
CA PRO A 42 13.52 0.22 4.68
C PRO A 42 13.64 -1.21 5.21
N GLY A 43 13.86 -1.33 6.52
CA GLY A 43 13.79 -2.63 7.18
C GLY A 43 12.41 -3.26 6.99
N GLY A 44 12.36 -4.58 6.87
CA GLY A 44 11.10 -5.28 6.62
C GLY A 44 11.28 -6.79 6.53
N HIS A 45 10.15 -7.49 6.37
CA HIS A 45 10.14 -8.92 6.08
C HIS A 45 9.98 -9.15 4.58
N ARG A 46 10.62 -10.20 4.05
CA ARG A 46 10.44 -10.62 2.66
C ARG A 46 9.45 -11.79 2.59
N ILE A 47 8.45 -11.68 1.73
CA ILE A 47 7.49 -12.75 1.44
C ILE A 47 7.49 -13.07 -0.05
N CYS A 48 7.34 -14.35 -0.41
CA CYS A 48 7.23 -14.77 -1.80
C CYS A 48 5.84 -14.49 -2.36
N ARG A 49 5.76 -13.64 -3.40
CA ARG A 49 4.53 -13.36 -4.15
C ARG A 49 4.72 -13.61 -5.64
N ILE A 50 3.61 -13.85 -6.31
CA ILE A 50 3.58 -13.88 -7.78
C ILE A 50 3.94 -12.45 -8.25
N PRO A 51 4.84 -12.29 -9.24
CA PRO A 51 5.13 -11.00 -9.82
C PRO A 51 3.85 -10.33 -10.34
N TYR A 52 3.67 -9.06 -10.06
CA TYR A 52 2.49 -8.33 -10.53
C TYR A 52 2.49 -8.18 -12.05
N CYS A 53 3.68 -8.08 -12.66
CA CYS A 53 3.80 -8.04 -14.11
C CYS A 53 3.37 -9.33 -14.82
N ASP A 54 3.31 -10.48 -14.14
CA ASP A 54 2.80 -11.72 -14.73
C ASP A 54 1.26 -11.70 -14.86
N GLU A 55 0.57 -10.82 -14.11
CA GLU A 55 -0.89 -10.65 -14.17
C GLU A 55 -1.32 -9.66 -15.27
N ASN A 56 -0.40 -9.14 -16.10
CA ASN A 56 -0.64 -8.17 -17.18
C ASN A 56 -1.44 -6.93 -16.73
N LEU A 57 -1.08 -6.35 -15.58
CA LEU A 57 -1.81 -5.20 -15.01
C LEU A 57 -1.67 -3.90 -15.81
N CYS A 58 -0.61 -3.73 -16.61
CA CYS A 58 -0.40 -2.53 -17.43
C CYS A 58 -0.98 -2.75 -18.83
N ASN A 59 -2.09 -2.10 -19.17
CA ASN A 59 -2.79 -2.30 -20.44
C ASN A 59 -2.04 -1.67 -21.63
N ASN A 60 -1.63 -0.40 -21.52
CA ASN A 60 -0.93 0.34 -22.58
C ASN A 60 0.40 0.93 -22.07
N GLY A 61 1.30 0.05 -21.64
CA GLY A 61 2.59 0.47 -21.10
C GLY A 61 3.53 -0.69 -20.78
N TRP A 62 4.69 -0.32 -20.23
CA TRP A 62 5.68 -1.27 -19.74
C TRP A 62 5.51 -1.49 -18.23
N CYS A 63 5.50 -2.76 -17.82
CA CYS A 63 5.44 -3.12 -16.41
C CYS A 63 6.85 -3.29 -15.82
N GLU A 64 7.12 -2.58 -14.73
CA GLU A 64 8.35 -2.71 -13.96
C GLU A 64 8.04 -3.28 -12.57
N GLU A 65 8.60 -4.44 -12.27
CA GLU A 65 8.45 -5.07 -10.97
C GLU A 65 9.39 -4.40 -9.95
N THR A 66 8.87 -4.01 -8.79
CA THR A 66 9.67 -3.35 -7.74
C THR A 66 9.83 -4.24 -6.50
N MET A 67 10.68 -3.86 -5.55
CA MET A 67 10.84 -4.66 -4.31
C MET A 67 9.57 -4.72 -3.47
N VAL A 68 8.71 -3.70 -3.53
CA VAL A 68 7.50 -3.57 -2.68
C VAL A 68 6.22 -3.82 -3.48
N GLY A 69 6.25 -3.59 -4.80
CA GLY A 69 5.08 -3.63 -5.67
C GLY A 69 5.47 -3.74 -7.14
N TYR A 70 4.85 -2.92 -7.98
CA TYR A 70 5.15 -2.74 -9.40
C TYR A 70 4.83 -1.30 -9.81
N ASN A 71 5.35 -0.86 -10.95
CA ASN A 71 5.02 0.41 -11.58
C ASN A 71 4.72 0.19 -13.06
N CYS A 72 3.73 0.89 -13.59
CA CYS A 72 3.46 0.95 -15.02
C CYS A 72 4.05 2.25 -15.60
N THR A 73 4.85 2.12 -16.67
CA THR A 73 5.27 3.26 -17.49
C THR A 73 4.39 3.30 -18.73
N CYS A 74 3.48 4.27 -18.79
CA CYS A 74 2.49 4.35 -19.86
C CYS A 74 3.09 4.82 -21.18
N SER A 75 2.60 4.24 -22.27
CA SER A 75 2.89 4.71 -23.62
C SER A 75 2.26 6.09 -23.87
N SER A 76 2.78 6.82 -24.85
CA SER A 76 2.28 8.15 -25.21
C SER A 76 0.77 8.13 -25.50
N GLY A 77 0.03 9.06 -24.89
CA GLY A 77 -1.42 9.12 -25.03
C GLY A 77 -2.20 8.27 -24.02
N PHE A 78 -1.54 7.59 -23.08
CA PHE A 78 -2.18 6.85 -21.99
C PHE A 78 -1.71 7.32 -20.62
N GLN A 79 -2.60 7.21 -19.62
CA GLN A 79 -2.37 7.55 -18.23
C GLN A 79 -3.12 6.57 -17.30
N GLY A 80 -3.08 6.83 -16.00
CA GLY A 80 -3.68 5.97 -14.97
C GLY A 80 -2.67 4.98 -14.39
N ARG A 81 -3.04 4.34 -13.27
CA ARG A 81 -2.13 3.38 -12.60
C ARG A 81 -1.80 2.19 -13.50
N HIS A 82 -2.76 1.78 -14.32
CA HIS A 82 -2.68 0.60 -15.19
C HIS A 82 -2.57 1.00 -16.67
N CYS A 83 -2.34 2.28 -16.98
CA CYS A 83 -2.27 2.79 -18.35
C CYS A 83 -3.52 2.46 -19.18
N ASP A 84 -4.69 2.54 -18.54
CA ASP A 84 -5.99 2.17 -19.08
C ASP A 84 -6.83 3.40 -19.49
N GLU A 85 -6.36 4.61 -19.17
CA GLU A 85 -7.02 5.86 -19.51
C GLU A 85 -6.32 6.54 -20.69
N MET A 86 -7.07 6.96 -21.71
CA MET A 86 -6.52 7.76 -22.82
C MET A 86 -6.44 9.24 -22.45
N ILE A 87 -5.33 9.89 -22.82
CA ILE A 87 -5.15 11.33 -22.72
C ILE A 87 -5.90 11.97 -23.88
N ILE A 88 -7.18 12.29 -23.66
CA ILE A 88 -7.93 13.13 -24.59
C ILE A 88 -7.40 14.54 -24.39
N GLN A 89 -6.61 15.04 -25.33
CA GLN A 89 -6.12 16.43 -25.31
C GLN A 89 -7.32 17.37 -25.45
N SER A 90 -7.96 17.73 -24.34
CA SER A 90 -8.80 18.92 -24.27
C SER A 90 -7.86 20.12 -24.26
N THR A 91 -7.63 20.71 -25.42
CA THR A 91 -7.13 22.09 -25.53
C THR A 91 -8.16 23.03 -24.92
N THR A 92 -8.26 23.09 -23.59
CA THR A 92 -8.85 24.18 -22.80
C THR A 92 -8.69 23.87 -21.31
N GLU A 93 -7.87 24.70 -20.67
CA GLU A 93 -7.94 25.13 -19.28
C GLU A 93 -7.58 24.14 -18.16
N ALA A 94 -6.53 24.54 -17.44
CA ALA A 94 -6.23 24.11 -16.09
C ALA A 94 -7.48 24.25 -15.19
N THR A 95 -8.23 23.16 -15.04
CA THR A 95 -9.29 23.04 -14.04
C THR A 95 -8.86 21.97 -13.05
N THR A 96 -8.30 22.45 -11.96
CA THR A 96 -8.40 21.92 -10.60
C THR A 96 -8.85 20.47 -10.48
N LYS A 97 -7.89 19.58 -10.24
CA LYS A 97 -8.03 18.24 -9.64
C LYS A 97 -9.36 18.06 -8.89
N PRO A 98 -10.30 17.22 -9.37
CA PRO A 98 -11.34 16.70 -8.50
C PRO A 98 -10.66 15.73 -7.55
N THR A 99 -10.25 16.26 -6.40
CA THR A 99 -9.91 15.45 -5.24
C THR A 99 -11.23 14.87 -4.77
N MET A 100 -11.53 13.63 -5.14
CA MET A 100 -12.52 12.82 -4.43
C MET A 100 -11.93 12.52 -3.04
N SER A 101 -12.09 13.51 -2.16
CA SER A 101 -11.96 13.34 -0.73
C SER A 101 -13.24 12.62 -0.27
N PRO A 102 -13.17 11.56 0.55
CA PRO A 102 -14.37 11.10 1.24
C PRO A 102 -14.74 12.16 2.29
N THR A 103 -15.66 13.05 1.93
CA THR A 103 -16.34 13.94 2.88
C THR A 103 -17.42 13.12 3.58
N THR A 104 -17.10 12.56 4.74
CA THR A 104 -18.12 12.02 5.65
C THR A 104 -18.76 13.20 6.39
N THR A 105 -19.90 13.65 5.87
CA THR A 105 -20.75 14.66 6.50
C THR A 105 -21.23 14.13 7.85
N ILE A 106 -20.81 14.80 8.92
CA ILE A 106 -21.38 14.64 10.26
C ILE A 106 -22.79 15.24 10.21
N SER A 107 -23.82 14.41 10.35
CA SER A 107 -25.16 14.87 10.73
C SER A 107 -25.33 14.65 12.23
N GLU A 108 -25.23 15.73 12.98
CA GLU A 108 -25.74 15.81 14.35
C GLU A 108 -27.27 15.64 14.33
N ARG A 109 -27.77 14.71 15.15
CA ARG A 109 -29.10 14.89 15.75
C ARG A 109 -29.03 14.51 17.21
N SER A 110 -29.34 15.52 18.02
CA SER A 110 -29.46 15.51 19.47
C SER A 110 -30.51 14.52 19.96
N ASP A 111 -30.22 13.81 21.04
CA ASP A 111 -31.21 13.53 22.08
C ASP A 111 -30.56 13.50 23.47
N THR A 112 -30.98 14.51 24.23
CA THR A 112 -31.01 14.82 25.66
C THR A 112 -30.70 13.70 26.68
N THR A 113 -29.75 14.00 27.57
CA THR A 113 -29.64 13.68 29.01
C THR A 113 -30.04 12.29 29.52
N THR A 114 -29.06 11.51 30.01
CA THR A 114 -29.12 10.87 31.35
C THR A 114 -27.70 10.56 31.81
N SER A 115 -27.32 11.14 32.95
CA SER A 115 -26.09 10.86 33.68
C SER A 115 -25.96 9.37 33.99
N GLN A 116 -24.82 8.77 33.68
CA GLN A 116 -24.33 7.60 34.41
C GLN A 116 -22.80 7.56 34.36
N THR A 117 -22.22 7.96 35.50
CA THR A 117 -20.83 7.79 35.88
C THR A 117 -20.49 6.30 35.89
N THR A 118 -19.62 5.85 35.00
CA THR A 118 -18.95 4.55 35.14
C THR A 118 -17.45 4.75 35.02
N THR A 119 -16.81 4.74 36.19
CA THR A 119 -15.36 4.67 36.37
C THR A 119 -14.86 3.34 35.82
N THR A 120 -14.18 3.36 34.66
CA THR A 120 -13.38 2.22 34.20
C THR A 120 -11.95 2.69 34.00
N THR A 121 -11.13 2.36 34.99
CA THR A 121 -9.68 2.52 35.06
C THR A 121 -9.02 1.94 33.81
N SER A 122 -8.60 2.78 32.86
CA SER A 122 -7.67 2.38 31.80
C SER A 122 -6.29 2.21 32.42
N LEU A 123 -5.91 0.96 32.73
CA LEU A 123 -4.52 0.61 32.98
C LEU A 123 -3.74 0.79 31.67
N SER A 124 -3.21 1.99 31.46
CA SER A 124 -2.13 2.25 30.51
C SER A 124 -0.85 1.66 31.08
N THR A 125 -0.60 0.38 30.85
CA THR A 125 0.71 -0.22 31.11
C THR A 125 1.67 0.23 30.01
N ASN A 126 2.31 1.38 30.24
CA ASN A 126 3.60 1.70 29.62
C ASN A 126 4.60 0.61 30.05
N LEU A 127 4.86 -0.37 29.19
CA LEU A 127 5.96 -1.33 29.39
C LEU A 127 7.21 -0.84 28.63
N PRO A 128 8.33 -0.59 29.32
CA PRO A 128 9.62 -0.37 28.66
C PRO A 128 10.20 -1.68 28.11
N CYS A 129 11.01 -1.57 27.05
CA CYS A 129 11.76 -2.68 26.47
C CYS A 129 12.87 -3.13 27.44
N GLU A 130 12.75 -4.34 28.00
CA GLU A 130 13.80 -4.98 28.80
C GLU A 130 14.75 -5.80 27.89
N PHE A 131 16.04 -5.82 28.26
CA PHE A 131 17.19 -6.38 27.54
C PHE A 131 17.27 -7.92 27.56
#